data_AF-A0A9J6N0M1-F1
#
_entry.id   AF-A0A9J6N0M1-F1
#
_cell.length_a   1.000
_cell.length_b   1.000
_cell.length_c   1.000
_cell.angle_alpha   90.00
_cell.angle_beta   90.00
_cell.angle_gamma   90.00
#
_symmetry.space_group_name_H-M   'P 1'
#
loop_
_entity.id
_entity.type
_entity.pdbx_description
1 polymer ?
#
loop_
_entity_poly.entity_id
_entity_poly.type
_entity_poly.pdbx_seq_one_letter_code
_entity_poly.pdbx_strand_id
1 'polypeptide(L)'
;MHYIWKEWKENIRGKGLWLSLSIIVLISISILFRSADLSFDKGFYILLINLFDTIIYFIPILCLFIGAFSIFQEKEQKTLIMLLTKQDSYGSFLLRKNMGLYTVVLVPLFAWFLLYALLLKFQFQLDFGSYFIFLFSILVMVLIFLQMGTAIGSFARSRMQIIGFTIFVWFYFFFLHDFILLSF
;
A
#
# COMPACT_ATOMS: atom_id res chain seq x y z
N MET A 1 8.51 12.36 22.39
CA MET A 1 7.47 11.31 22.51
C MET A 1 7.18 10.74 21.12
N HIS A 2 7.29 9.42 20.97
CA HIS A 2 7.39 8.70 19.68
C HIS A 2 6.21 8.96 18.73
N TYR A 3 6.41 9.86 17.75
CA TYR A 3 5.42 10.16 16.71
C TYR A 3 5.00 8.90 15.94
N ILE A 4 5.96 8.01 15.67
CA ILE A 4 5.73 6.70 15.05
C ILE A 4 4.75 5.85 15.87
N TRP A 5 4.91 5.83 17.20
CA TRP A 5 4.03 5.06 18.08
C TRP A 5 2.60 5.62 18.12
N LYS A 6 2.45 6.94 18.00
CA LYS A 6 1.14 7.59 17.84
C LYS A 6 0.47 7.09 16.56
N GLU A 7 1.17 7.16 15.43
CA GLU A 7 0.63 6.73 14.12
C GLU A 7 0.22 5.26 14.14
N TRP A 8 1.02 4.40 14.75
CA TRP A 8 0.69 2.98 14.92
C TRP A 8 -0.63 2.78 15.68
N LYS A 9 -0.80 3.47 16.82
CA LYS A 9 -2.03 3.38 17.61
C LYS A 9 -3.25 3.91 16.87
N GLU A 10 -3.11 4.99 16.13
CA GLU A 10 -4.22 5.58 15.37
C GLU A 10 -4.64 4.69 14.20
N ASN A 11 -3.68 4.14 13.45
CA ASN A 11 -3.97 3.30 12.30
C ASN A 11 -4.44 1.89 12.68
N ILE A 12 -3.93 1.29 13.76
CA ILE A 12 -4.43 0.01 14.28
C ILE A 12 -5.90 0.10 14.68
N ARG A 13 -6.33 1.23 15.24
CA ARG A 13 -7.73 1.47 15.60
C ARG A 13 -8.59 1.82 14.38
N GLY A 14 -7.95 2.24 13.28
CA GLY A 14 -8.60 2.54 12.02
C GLY A 14 -9.02 1.28 11.26
N LYS A 15 -10.28 1.23 10.82
CA LYS A 15 -10.78 0.12 10.00
C LYS A 15 -10.11 0.04 8.62
N GLY A 16 -9.61 1.17 8.10
CA GLY A 16 -9.04 1.26 6.75
C GLY A 16 -7.80 0.40 6.55
N LEU A 17 -6.88 0.37 7.53
CA LEU A 17 -5.67 -0.45 7.47
C LEU A 17 -6.01 -1.95 7.46
N TRP A 18 -6.86 -2.38 8.39
CA TRP A 18 -7.29 -3.78 8.46
C TRP A 18 -8.03 -4.22 7.20
N LEU A 19 -8.88 -3.35 6.64
CA LEU A 19 -9.60 -3.64 5.39
C LEU A 19 -8.62 -3.79 4.22
N SER A 20 -7.64 -2.89 4.12
CA SER A 20 -6.60 -2.97 3.08
C SER A 20 -5.77 -4.26 3.16
N LEU A 21 -5.32 -4.63 4.36
CA LEU A 21 -4.56 -5.86 4.59
C LEU A 21 -5.41 -7.09 4.32
N SER A 22 -6.67 -7.09 4.76
CA SER A 22 -7.61 -8.19 4.52
C SER A 22 -7.83 -8.43 3.03
N ILE A 23 -7.95 -7.38 2.21
CA ILE A 23 -8.08 -7.52 0.76
C ILE A 23 -6.83 -8.19 0.17
N ILE A 24 -5.64 -7.75 0.55
CA ILE A 24 -4.37 -8.31 0.04
C ILE A 24 -4.21 -9.77 0.46
N VAL A 25 -4.54 -10.09 1.71
CA VAL A 25 -4.57 -11.45 2.25
C VAL A 25 -5.53 -12.33 1.44
N LEU A 26 -6.77 -11.88 1.24
CA LEU A 26 -7.78 -12.63 0.50
C LEU A 26 -7.37 -12.87 -0.94
N ILE A 27 -6.85 -11.86 -1.63
CA ILE A 27 -6.37 -11.99 -3.01
C ILE A 27 -5.21 -13.00 -3.09
N SER A 28 -4.20 -12.85 -2.23
CA SER A 28 -3.02 -13.73 -2.25
C SER A 28 -3.36 -15.19 -1.94
N ILE A 29 -4.26 -15.43 -0.97
CA ILE A 29 -4.78 -16.76 -0.66
C ILE A 29 -5.61 -17.31 -1.84
N SER A 30 -6.48 -16.50 -2.45
CA SER A 30 -7.31 -16.94 -3.59
C SER A 30 -6.45 -17.38 -4.78
N ILE A 31 -5.35 -16.66 -5.04
CA ILE A 31 -4.40 -16.99 -6.10
C ILE A 31 -3.61 -18.26 -5.76
N LEU A 32 -3.25 -18.46 -4.48
CA LEU A 32 -2.62 -19.70 -4.02
C LEU A 32 -3.53 -20.91 -4.27
N PHE A 33 -4.82 -20.83 -3.91
CA PHE A 33 -5.79 -21.89 -4.16
C PHE A 33 -5.97 -22.17 -5.65
N ARG A 34 -6.09 -21.13 -6.48
CA ARG A 34 -6.21 -21.29 -7.95
C ARG A 34 -4.99 -21.96 -8.57
N SER A 35 -3.82 -21.77 -7.95
CA SER A 35 -2.54 -22.27 -8.45
C SER A 35 -2.19 -23.66 -7.92
N ALA A 36 -3.01 -24.23 -7.02
CA ALA A 36 -2.69 -25.48 -6.33
C ALA A 36 -2.50 -26.67 -7.28
N ASP A 37 -3.22 -26.69 -8.40
CA ASP A 37 -3.14 -27.78 -9.41
C ASP A 37 -1.93 -27.64 -10.36
N LEU A 38 -1.15 -26.57 -10.25
CA LEU A 38 0.01 -26.36 -11.11
C LEU A 38 1.17 -27.29 -10.74
N SER A 39 2.00 -27.63 -11.73
CA SER A 39 3.19 -28.45 -11.53
C SER A 39 4.15 -27.85 -10.49
N PHE A 40 4.72 -28.69 -9.63
CA PHE A 40 5.65 -28.28 -8.55
C PHE A 40 6.83 -27.41 -9.02
N ASP A 41 7.35 -27.70 -10.22
CA ASP A 41 8.58 -27.11 -10.76
C ASP A 41 8.35 -25.74 -11.45
N LYS A 42 7.20 -25.57 -12.13
CA LYS A 42 6.87 -24.33 -12.89
C LYS A 42 5.77 -23.48 -12.28
N GLY A 43 4.98 -24.04 -11.35
CA GLY A 43 3.81 -23.40 -10.76
C GLY A 43 4.16 -22.14 -9.97
N PHE A 44 5.35 -22.09 -9.38
CA PHE A 44 5.83 -20.94 -8.61
C PHE A 44 5.87 -19.64 -9.44
N TYR A 45 6.51 -19.67 -10.62
CA TYR A 45 6.64 -18.48 -11.47
C TYR A 45 5.28 -17.99 -11.98
N ILE A 46 4.42 -18.93 -12.39
CA ILE A 46 3.07 -18.62 -12.86
C ILE A 46 2.27 -17.99 -11.72
N LEU A 47 2.33 -18.53 -10.51
CA LEU A 47 1.68 -17.97 -9.34
C LEU A 47 2.19 -16.56 -9.05
N LEU A 48 3.51 -16.36 -9.06
CA LEU A 48 4.14 -15.08 -8.72
C LEU A 48 3.78 -13.99 -9.73
N ILE A 49 3.75 -14.31 -11.03
CA ILE A 49 3.29 -13.39 -12.09
C ILE A 49 1.82 -13.03 -11.88
N ASN A 50 0.94 -14.03 -11.73
CA ASN A 50 -0.50 -13.77 -11.52
C ASN A 50 -0.77 -12.96 -10.24
N LEU A 51 0.00 -13.23 -9.19
CA LEU A 51 -0.07 -12.51 -7.93
C LEU A 51 0.35 -11.06 -8.11
N PHE A 52 1.47 -10.82 -8.79
CA PHE A 52 1.95 -9.48 -9.11
C PHE A 52 0.93 -8.71 -9.95
N ASP A 53 0.46 -9.31 -11.06
CA ASP A 53 -0.51 -8.71 -11.98
C ASP A 53 -1.82 -8.34 -11.29
N THR A 54 -2.23 -9.11 -10.29
CA THR A 54 -3.44 -8.76 -9.54
C THR A 54 -3.13 -7.64 -8.54
N ILE A 55 -2.07 -7.79 -7.76
CA ILE A 55 -1.71 -6.87 -6.67
C ILE A 55 -1.34 -5.48 -7.19
N ILE A 56 -0.84 -5.38 -8.43
CA ILE A 56 -0.43 -4.12 -9.06
C ILE A 56 -1.58 -3.11 -9.12
N TYR A 57 -2.84 -3.56 -9.20
CA TYR A 57 -4.01 -2.68 -9.23
C TYR A 57 -4.51 -2.31 -7.82
N PHE A 58 -4.43 -3.24 -6.86
CA PHE A 58 -5.02 -3.07 -5.53
C PHE A 58 -4.12 -2.33 -4.55
N ILE A 59 -2.83 -2.62 -4.50
CA ILE A 59 -1.93 -1.93 -3.55
C ILE A 59 -1.91 -0.40 -3.76
N PRO A 60 -1.85 0.13 -5.00
CA PRO A 60 -1.76 1.56 -5.23
C PRO A 60 -2.97 2.31 -4.73
N ILE A 61 -4.16 1.84 -5.07
CA ILE A 61 -5.41 2.50 -4.64
C ILE A 61 -5.53 2.48 -3.10
N LEU A 62 -5.16 1.37 -2.46
CA LEU A 62 -5.16 1.27 -1.00
C LEU A 62 -4.15 2.24 -0.37
N CYS A 63 -2.92 2.30 -0.91
CA CYS A 63 -1.87 3.20 -0.41
C CYS A 63 -2.24 4.68 -0.62
N LEU A 64 -2.83 5.04 -1.76
CA LEU A 64 -3.30 6.39 -2.03
C LEU A 64 -4.35 6.82 -1.00
N PHE A 65 -5.35 5.96 -0.74
CA PHE A 65 -6.38 6.25 0.26
C PHE A 65 -5.82 6.37 1.68
N ILE A 66 -4.97 5.42 2.10
CA ILE A 66 -4.36 5.45 3.44
C ILE A 66 -3.53 6.73 3.62
N GLY A 67 -2.67 7.05 2.65
CA GLY A 67 -1.84 8.25 2.70
C GLY A 67 -2.67 9.53 2.72
N ALA A 68 -3.69 9.63 1.87
CA ALA A 68 -4.51 10.83 1.75
C ALA A 68 -5.37 11.09 2.97
N PHE A 69 -6.07 10.05 3.47
CA PHE A 69 -6.91 10.19 4.65
C PHE A 69 -6.10 10.42 5.92
N SER A 70 -4.88 9.88 6.02
CA SER A 70 -4.04 10.07 7.19
C SER A 70 -3.63 11.54 7.41
N ILE A 71 -3.36 12.28 6.33
CA ILE A 71 -3.09 13.73 6.41
C ILE A 71 -4.39 14.52 6.59
N PHE A 72 -5.46 14.12 5.90
CA PHE A 72 -6.73 14.83 5.97
C PHE A 72 -7.40 14.74 7.34
N GLN A 73 -7.28 13.61 8.03
CA GLN A 73 -7.81 13.42 9.37
C GLN A 73 -7.23 14.44 10.35
N GLU A 74 -5.94 14.76 10.24
CA GLU A 74 -5.28 15.77 11.08
C GLU A 74 -5.78 17.20 10.79
N LYS A 75 -6.18 17.48 9.54
CA LYS A 75 -6.83 18.75 9.17
C LYS A 75 -8.25 18.85 9.72
N GLU A 76 -9.01 17.77 9.57
CA GLU A 76 -10.42 17.69 9.97
C GLU A 76 -10.59 17.79 11.49
N GLN A 77 -9.69 17.15 12.24
CA GLN A 77 -9.67 17.19 13.70
C GLN A 77 -9.02 18.47 14.27
N LYS A 78 -8.55 19.39 13.41
CA LYS A 78 -7.77 20.60 13.76
C LYS A 78 -6.51 20.33 14.59
N THR A 79 -6.09 19.08 14.70
CA THR A 79 -4.88 18.66 15.41
C THR A 79 -3.63 19.12 14.67
N LEU A 80 -3.70 19.35 13.36
CA LEU A 80 -2.61 19.92 12.58
C LEU A 80 -2.10 21.25 13.17
N ILE A 81 -3.00 22.14 13.63
CA ILE A 81 -2.61 23.42 14.21
C ILE A 81 -1.85 23.20 15.53
N MET A 82 -2.36 22.32 16.40
CA MET A 82 -1.67 21.97 17.66
C MET A 82 -0.30 21.31 17.43
N LEU A 83 -0.18 20.48 16.39
CA LEU A 83 1.07 19.81 16.05
C LEU A 83 2.10 20.78 15.48
N LEU A 84 1.68 21.76 14.67
CA LEU A 84 2.54 22.82 14.15
C LEU A 84 2.98 23.82 15.24
N THR A 85 2.17 24.06 16.28
CA THR A 85 2.62 24.84 17.44
C THR A 85 3.70 24.11 18.25
N LYS A 86 3.73 22.78 18.19
CA LYS A 86 4.74 21.93 18.85
C LYS A 86 5.95 21.58 17.97
N GLN A 87 5.87 21.77 16.65
CA GLN A 87 6.91 21.39 15.70
C GLN A 87 7.25 22.56 14.80
N ASP A 88 8.54 22.89 14.72
CA ASP A 88 9.03 24.14 14.13
C ASP A 88 8.70 24.34 12.63
N SER A 89 8.35 23.30 11.86
CA SER A 89 7.99 23.46 10.43
C SER A 89 7.04 22.39 9.87
N TYR A 90 6.24 22.79 8.86
CA TYR A 90 5.34 21.88 8.12
C TYR A 90 6.10 20.73 7.43
N GLY A 91 7.31 21.00 6.93
CA GLY A 91 8.16 19.96 6.33
C GLY A 91 8.63 18.91 7.34
N SER A 92 9.01 19.33 8.56
CA SER A 92 9.39 18.42 9.64
C SER A 92 8.22 17.53 10.07
N PHE A 93 7.01 18.11 10.16
CA PHE A 93 5.79 17.36 10.40
C PHE A 93 5.55 16.30 9.32
N LEU A 94 5.63 16.68 8.04
CA LEU A 94 5.33 15.80 6.91
C LEU A 94 6.34 14.64 6.81
N LEU A 95 7.62 14.90 7.03
CA LEU A 95 8.66 13.86 7.08
C LEU A 95 8.40 12.84 8.20
N ARG A 96 8.10 13.31 9.41
CA ARG A 96 7.81 12.44 10.56
C ARG A 96 6.54 11.61 10.36
N LYS A 97 5.52 12.21 9.76
CA LYS A 97 4.25 11.55 9.40
C LYS A 97 4.47 10.47 8.36
N ASN A 98 5.24 10.75 7.32
CA ASN A 98 5.52 9.77 6.27
C ASN A 98 6.33 8.59 6.80
N MET A 99 7.35 8.82 7.64
CA MET A 99 8.06 7.72 8.31
C MET A 99 7.13 6.86 9.16
N GLY A 100 6.23 7.48 9.93
CA GLY A 100 5.21 6.75 10.68
C GLY A 100 4.33 5.88 9.78
N LEU A 101 3.76 6.47 8.72
CA LEU A 101 2.89 5.75 7.79
C LEU A 101 3.60 4.64 7.04
N TYR A 102 4.87 4.83 6.65
CA TYR A 102 5.68 3.78 6.04
C TYR A 102 5.80 2.58 6.96
N THR A 103 6.15 2.78 8.24
CA THR A 103 6.25 1.65 9.17
C THR A 103 4.91 0.95 9.38
N VAL A 104 3.82 1.72 9.48
CA VAL A 104 2.47 1.21 9.71
C VAL A 104 1.99 0.32 8.56
N VAL A 105 2.32 0.66 7.31
CA VAL A 105 1.87 -0.09 6.12
C VAL A 105 2.87 -1.17 5.72
N LEU A 106 4.17 -0.89 5.74
CA LEU A 106 5.20 -1.84 5.30
C LEU A 106 5.37 -3.00 6.26
N VAL A 107 5.32 -2.80 7.58
CA VAL A 107 5.57 -3.88 8.54
C VAL A 107 4.53 -4.99 8.44
N PRO A 108 3.20 -4.71 8.44
CA PRO A 108 2.20 -5.76 8.27
C PRO A 108 2.24 -6.41 6.88
N LEU A 109 2.50 -5.64 5.82
CA LEU A 109 2.62 -6.19 4.46
C LEU A 109 3.83 -7.13 4.35
N PHE A 110 4.98 -6.69 4.83
CA PHE A 110 6.19 -7.49 4.83
C PHE A 110 6.01 -8.77 5.65
N ALA A 111 5.41 -8.68 6.84
CA ALA A 111 5.09 -9.84 7.66
C ALA A 111 4.15 -10.80 6.92
N TRP A 112 3.12 -10.29 6.23
CA TRP A 112 2.21 -11.11 5.44
C TRP A 112 2.93 -11.83 4.31
N PHE A 113 3.74 -11.14 3.51
CA PHE A 113 4.48 -11.78 2.42
C PHE A 113 5.56 -12.74 2.93
N LEU A 114 6.16 -12.53 4.10
CA LEU A 114 7.03 -13.55 4.69
C LEU A 114 6.25 -14.81 5.07
N LEU A 115 5.07 -14.66 5.69
CA LEU A 115 4.18 -15.79 5.98
C LEU A 115 3.73 -16.49 4.69
N TYR A 116 3.41 -15.73 3.65
CA TYR A 116 3.01 -16.26 2.35
C TYR A 116 4.13 -17.08 1.70
N ALA A 117 5.39 -16.66 1.82
CA ALA A 117 6.54 -17.44 1.36
C ALA A 117 6.62 -18.81 2.04
N LEU A 118 6.33 -18.88 3.34
CA LEU A 118 6.29 -20.15 4.07
C LEU A 118 5.17 -21.06 3.55
N LEU A 119 4.01 -20.52 3.20
CA LEU A 119 2.91 -21.29 2.60
C LEU A 119 3.31 -21.84 1.22
N LEU A 120 3.97 -21.03 0.40
CA LEU A 120 4.42 -21.45 -0.94
C LEU A 120 5.43 -22.60 -0.90
N LYS A 121 6.28 -22.65 0.14
CA LYS A 121 7.29 -23.71 0.32
C LYS A 121 6.68 -25.11 0.36
N PHE A 122 5.44 -25.24 0.85
CA PHE A 122 4.77 -26.54 0.94
C PHE A 122 4.21 -27.02 -0.40
N GLN A 123 3.99 -26.12 -1.36
CA GLN A 123 3.31 -26.43 -2.62
C GLN A 123 4.24 -26.40 -3.84
N PHE A 124 5.32 -25.60 -3.82
CA PHE A 124 6.18 -25.39 -4.98
C PHE A 124 7.67 -25.42 -4.64
N GLN A 125 8.50 -25.62 -5.65
CA GLN A 125 9.93 -25.36 -5.56
C GLN A 125 10.19 -23.85 -5.49
N LEU A 126 10.53 -23.35 -4.30
CA LEU A 126 10.80 -21.94 -4.09
C LEU A 126 12.14 -21.51 -4.68
N ASP A 127 12.09 -20.53 -5.59
CA ASP A 127 13.24 -19.69 -5.90
C ASP A 127 13.18 -18.42 -5.05
N PHE A 128 14.04 -18.38 -4.02
CA PHE A 128 14.16 -17.22 -3.14
C PHE A 128 14.60 -15.97 -3.89
N GLY A 129 15.41 -16.09 -4.94
CA GLY A 129 15.91 -14.94 -5.70
C GLY A 129 14.75 -14.15 -6.34
N SER A 130 13.93 -14.85 -7.13
CA SER A 130 12.74 -14.27 -7.74
C SER A 130 11.72 -13.78 -6.72
N TYR A 131 11.54 -14.49 -5.60
CA TYR A 131 10.64 -14.06 -4.54
C TYR A 131 11.06 -12.74 -3.87
N PHE A 132 12.35 -12.58 -3.59
CA PHE A 132 12.87 -11.34 -3.00
C PHE A 132 12.75 -10.15 -3.95
N ILE A 133 12.97 -10.36 -5.25
CA ILE A 133 12.77 -9.32 -6.28
C ILE A 133 11.30 -8.89 -6.35
N PHE A 134 10.38 -9.85 -6.30
CA PHE A 134 8.94 -9.58 -6.21
C PHE A 134 8.58 -8.78 -4.96
N LEU A 135 9.05 -9.22 -3.80
CA LEU A 135 8.79 -8.55 -2.53
C LEU A 135 9.36 -7.12 -2.51
N PHE A 136 10.58 -6.94 -3.01
CA PHE A 136 11.21 -5.63 -3.12
C PHE A 136 10.42 -4.70 -4.04
N SER A 137 9.97 -5.18 -5.20
CA SER A 137 9.13 -4.43 -6.13
C SER A 137 7.83 -3.94 -5.46
N ILE A 138 7.18 -4.80 -4.69
CA ILE A 138 5.97 -4.43 -3.93
C ILE A 138 6.27 -3.36 -2.88
N LEU A 139 7.36 -3.50 -2.10
CA LEU A 139 7.70 -2.51 -1.07
C LEU A 139 7.99 -1.13 -1.68
N VAL A 140 8.72 -1.08 -2.80
CA VAL A 140 9.00 0.16 -3.54
C VAL A 140 7.69 0.79 -4.04
N MET A 141 6.80 -0.02 -4.60
CA MET A 141 5.50 0.43 -5.08
C MET A 141 4.64 1.03 -3.95
N VAL A 142 4.60 0.37 -2.78
CA VAL A 142 3.93 0.91 -1.58
C VAL A 142 4.51 2.26 -1.19
N LEU A 143 5.84 2.41 -1.15
CA LEU A 143 6.49 3.68 -0.81
C LEU A 143 6.07 4.82 -1.74
N ILE A 144 6.05 4.57 -3.06
CA ILE A 144 5.69 5.54 -4.09
C ILE A 144 4.23 5.99 -3.95
N PHE A 145 3.30 5.03 -3.94
CA PHE A 145 1.86 5.36 -3.91
C PHE A 145 1.42 5.92 -2.56
N LEU A 146 2.04 5.51 -1.45
CA LEU A 146 1.78 6.12 -0.15
C LEU A 146 2.24 7.58 -0.14
N GLN A 147 3.40 7.90 -0.72
CA GLN A 147 3.88 9.26 -0.84
C GLN A 147 2.94 10.12 -1.69
N MET A 148 2.47 9.59 -2.84
CA MET A 148 1.44 10.26 -3.65
C MET A 148 0.14 10.47 -2.87
N GLY A 149 -0.30 9.48 -2.09
CA GLY A 149 -1.46 9.61 -1.21
C GLY A 149 -1.28 10.74 -0.19
N THR A 150 -0.14 10.80 0.49
CA THR A 150 0.15 11.89 1.44
C THR A 150 0.17 13.25 0.77
N ALA A 151 0.66 13.34 -0.48
CA ALA A 151 0.58 14.56 -1.27
C ALA A 151 -0.88 14.95 -1.52
N ILE A 152 -1.75 14.03 -1.95
CA ILE A 152 -3.19 14.27 -2.13
C ILE A 152 -3.83 14.82 -0.85
N GLY A 153 -3.54 14.19 0.28
CA GLY A 153 -4.05 14.64 1.58
C GLY A 153 -3.58 16.05 1.97
N SER A 154 -2.40 16.48 1.50
CA SER A 154 -1.82 17.80 1.80
C SER A 154 -2.53 18.96 1.10
N PHE A 155 -3.09 18.77 -0.10
CA PHE A 155 -3.80 19.83 -0.83
C PHE A 155 -5.33 19.67 -0.84
N ALA A 156 -5.85 18.47 -0.57
CA ALA A 156 -7.29 18.25 -0.49
C ALA A 156 -7.93 19.06 0.66
N ARG A 157 -9.12 19.62 0.37
CA ARG A 157 -9.94 20.42 1.29
C ARG A 157 -11.21 19.71 1.76
N SER A 158 -11.62 18.63 1.08
CA SER A 158 -12.78 17.83 1.48
C SER A 158 -12.55 16.32 1.24
N ARG A 159 -13.33 15.49 1.93
CA ARG A 159 -13.31 14.02 1.73
C ARG A 159 -13.64 13.64 0.29
N MET A 160 -14.57 14.36 -0.35
CA MET A 160 -14.93 14.13 -1.76
C MET A 160 -13.76 14.43 -2.70
N GLN A 161 -12.96 15.48 -2.43
CA GLN A 161 -11.76 15.77 -3.21
C GLN A 161 -10.71 14.66 -3.09
N ILE A 162 -10.54 14.07 -1.91
CA ILE A 162 -9.62 12.93 -1.73
C ILE A 162 -10.03 11.76 -2.58
N ILE A 163 -11.33 11.42 -2.57
CA ILE A 163 -11.86 10.31 -3.38
C ILE A 163 -11.62 10.60 -4.86
N GLY A 164 -11.96 11.81 -5.33
CA GLY A 164 -11.75 12.21 -6.73
C GLY A 164 -10.29 12.16 -7.15
N PHE A 165 -9.38 12.77 -6.39
CA PHE A 165 -7.95 12.78 -6.71
C PHE A 165 -7.32 11.38 -6.63
N THR A 166 -7.71 10.57 -5.64
CA THR A 166 -7.21 9.20 -5.50
C THR A 166 -7.60 8.35 -6.70
N ILE A 167 -8.89 8.39 -7.08
CA ILE A 167 -9.40 7.65 -8.24
C ILE A 167 -8.75 8.16 -9.52
N PHE A 168 -8.60 9.49 -9.68
CA PHE A 168 -7.97 10.07 -10.86
C PHE A 168 -6.52 9.63 -11.02
N VAL A 169 -5.70 9.73 -9.96
CA VAL A 169 -4.29 9.32 -9.99
C VAL A 169 -4.17 7.82 -10.28
N TRP A 170 -4.99 7.00 -9.61
CA TRP A 170 -5.01 5.57 -9.87
C TRP A 170 -5.40 5.26 -11.32
N PHE A 171 -6.49 5.86 -11.83
CA PHE A 171 -6.95 5.65 -13.20
C PHE A 171 -5.92 6.09 -14.23
N TYR A 172 -5.23 7.21 -13.97
CA TYR A 172 -4.18 7.72 -14.84
C TYR A 172 -3.06 6.71 -15.05
N PHE A 173 -2.52 6.14 -13.96
CA PHE A 173 -1.39 5.22 -14.02
C PHE A 173 -1.75 3.84 -14.61
N PHE A 174 -2.97 3.34 -14.38
CA PHE A 174 -3.33 1.95 -14.72
C PHE A 174 -4.20 1.79 -15.96
N PHE A 175 -4.87 2.84 -16.44
CA PHE A 175 -5.80 2.72 -17.56
C PHE A 175 -5.58 3.80 -18.61
N LEU A 176 -5.41 5.04 -18.19
CA LEU A 176 -5.33 6.17 -19.11
C LEU A 176 -4.09 6.07 -20.01
N HIS A 177 -2.95 5.68 -19.43
CA HIS A 177 -1.73 5.41 -20.18
C HIS A 177 -1.93 4.33 -21.25
N ASP A 178 -2.56 3.21 -20.90
CA ASP A 178 -2.79 2.10 -21.82
C ASP A 178 -3.74 2.50 -22.96
N PHE A 179 -4.79 3.28 -22.66
CA PHE A 179 -5.68 3.81 -23.69
C PHE A 179 -5.00 4.80 -24.64
N ILE A 180 -4.09 5.64 -24.13
CA ILE A 180 -3.30 6.54 -24.98
C ILE A 180 -2.45 5.71 -25.93
N LEU A 181 -1.72 4.72 -25.42
CA LEU A 181 -0.86 3.87 -26.25
C LEU A 181 -1.64 3.08 -27.30
N LEU A 182 -2.84 2.61 -26.98
CA LEU A 182 -3.72 1.89 -27.91
C LEU A 182 -4.35 2.78 -28.99
N SER A 183 -4.35 4.10 -28.79
CA SER A 183 -4.92 5.05 -29.75
C SER A 183 -4.00 5.42 -30.91
N PHE A 184 -2.72 5.00 -30.84
CA PHE A 184 -1.70 5.17 -31.87
C PHE A 184 -1.38 3.84 -32.55
#